data_AF-A0A0F2JGE9-F1
#
_entry.id   AF-A0A0F2JGE9-F1
#
_cell.length_a   1.000
_cell.length_b   1.000
_cell.length_c   1.000
_cell.angle_alpha   90.00
_cell.angle_beta   90.00
_cell.angle_gamma   90.00
#
_symmetry.space_group_name_H-M   'P 1'
#
loop_
_entity.id
_entity.type
_entity.pdbx_description
1 polymer ?
#
loop_
_entity_poly.entity_id
_entity_poly.type
_entity_poly.pdbx_seq_one_letter_code
_entity_poly.pdbx_strand_id
1 'polypeptide(L)'
;MERISPHQFMTLGSAVLLGTTFLPVASMVTEVGGRDGWMSVLPGLAVGIPYGLMVVSLLEQYPRKNLLQVSETLFGKWIGKMIGVLYISITGYFGGLLLGQVGDIYQTTIMPLTPIGMFYLGGILLVFYLVWSGIEVFARFSEVLFPLIVIVLILNLGLSIQRMEQGELMPILSEGIKPLIWGESKYYPLLWNIFSF
;
A
#
# COMPACT_ATOMS: atom_id res chain seq x y z
N MET A 1 -25.30 -7.39 6.66
CA MET A 1 -23.97 -7.33 6.01
C MET A 1 -24.03 -6.13 5.10
N GLU A 2 -23.26 -5.11 5.43
CA GLU A 2 -22.99 -3.99 4.54
C GLU A 2 -22.53 -4.54 3.18
N ARG A 3 -23.14 -4.04 2.10
CA ARG A 3 -22.87 -4.54 0.74
C ARG A 3 -22.37 -3.39 -0.09
N ILE A 4 -21.07 -3.39 -0.37
CA ILE A 4 -20.45 -2.50 -1.35
C ILE A 4 -20.62 -3.11 -2.75
N SER A 5 -20.85 -2.26 -3.75
CA SER A 5 -20.91 -2.70 -5.15
C SER A 5 -19.52 -3.14 -5.63
N PRO A 6 -19.41 -3.95 -6.71
CA PRO A 6 -18.11 -4.30 -7.28
C PRO A 6 -17.28 -3.06 -7.69
N HIS A 7 -17.94 -2.02 -8.20
CA HIS A 7 -17.31 -0.75 -8.52
C HIS A 7 -16.76 -0.05 -7.27
N GLN A 8 -17.55 -0.02 -6.19
CA GLN A 8 -17.13 0.52 -4.89
C GLN A 8 -15.96 -0.25 -4.29
N PHE A 9 -15.92 -1.57 -4.45
CA PHE A 9 -14.80 -2.39 -4.03
C PHE A 9 -13.52 -2.07 -4.84
N MET A 10 -13.64 -1.96 -6.16
CA MET A 10 -12.51 -1.63 -7.04
C MET A 10 -11.96 -0.24 -6.79
N THR A 11 -12.83 0.77 -6.67
CA THR A 11 -12.44 2.16 -6.39
C THR A 11 -11.83 2.29 -5.01
N LEU A 12 -12.40 1.63 -4.00
CA LEU A 12 -11.85 1.58 -2.65
C LEU A 12 -10.46 0.94 -2.63
N GLY A 13 -10.32 -0.25 -3.22
CA GLY A 13 -9.04 -0.95 -3.32
C GLY A 13 -7.99 -0.12 -4.04
N SER A 14 -8.37 0.50 -5.17
CA SER A 14 -7.46 1.35 -5.95
C SER A 14 -7.05 2.62 -5.18
N ALA A 15 -7.98 3.28 -4.50
CA ALA A 15 -7.69 4.46 -3.69
C ALA A 15 -6.74 4.14 -2.52
N VAL A 16 -6.95 3.00 -1.85
CA VAL A 16 -6.06 2.53 -0.78
C VAL A 16 -4.66 2.22 -1.32
N LEU A 17 -4.55 1.50 -2.44
CA LEU A 17 -3.27 1.18 -3.05
C LEU A 17 -2.52 2.44 -3.50
N LEU A 18 -3.17 3.35 -4.22
CA LEU A 18 -2.54 4.59 -4.69
C LEU A 18 -2.13 5.51 -3.53
N GLY A 19 -2.99 5.67 -2.53
CA GLY A 19 -2.74 6.55 -1.39
C GLY A 19 -1.57 6.09 -0.51
N THR A 20 -1.37 4.77 -0.40
CA THR A 20 -0.31 4.18 0.45
C THR A 20 1.03 4.05 -0.26
N THR A 21 1.03 3.83 -1.57
CA THR A 21 2.26 3.51 -2.30
C THR A 21 2.87 4.71 -3.02
N PHE A 22 2.09 5.68 -3.49
CA PHE A 22 2.61 6.64 -4.47
C PHE A 22 3.80 7.49 -3.98
N LEU A 23 3.69 8.12 -2.81
CA LEU A 23 4.75 9.00 -2.29
C LEU A 23 5.96 8.22 -1.75
N PRO A 24 5.79 7.19 -0.90
CA PRO A 24 6.94 6.49 -0.33
C PRO A 24 7.68 5.66 -1.38
N VAL A 25 6.96 4.95 -2.24
CA VAL A 25 7.58 4.01 -3.20
C VAL A 25 8.47 4.77 -4.18
N ALA A 26 8.07 5.97 -4.64
CA ALA A 26 8.91 6.76 -5.54
C ALA A 26 10.30 7.05 -4.94
N SER A 27 10.37 7.44 -3.66
CA SER A 27 11.65 7.66 -2.98
C SER A 27 12.42 6.35 -2.72
N MET A 28 11.71 5.28 -2.35
CA MET A 28 12.34 3.99 -2.05
C MET A 28 12.95 3.33 -3.28
N VAL A 29 12.23 3.32 -4.40
CA VAL A 29 12.70 2.67 -5.63
C VAL A 29 13.83 3.47 -6.29
N THR A 30 13.84 4.79 -6.16
CA THR A 30 14.94 5.62 -6.68
C THR A 30 16.19 5.52 -5.82
N GLU A 31 16.06 5.36 -4.50
CA GLU A 31 17.22 5.13 -3.62
C GLU A 31 17.90 3.79 -3.91
N VAL A 32 17.12 2.75 -4.23
CA VAL A 32 17.67 1.40 -4.41
C VAL A 32 17.99 1.03 -5.86
N GLY A 33 17.15 1.40 -6.81
CA GLY A 33 17.34 1.12 -8.23
C GLY A 33 17.89 2.30 -9.01
N GLY A 34 18.21 3.42 -8.36
CA GLY A 34 18.65 4.63 -9.03
C GLY A 34 17.63 5.10 -10.08
N ARG A 35 18.14 5.42 -11.28
CA ARG A 35 17.33 5.79 -12.45
C ARG A 35 16.43 4.65 -12.96
N ASP A 36 16.84 3.40 -12.71
CA ASP A 36 16.14 2.19 -13.13
C ASP A 36 15.07 1.72 -12.13
N GLY A 37 14.92 2.44 -11.00
CA GLY A 37 14.03 2.09 -9.90
C GLY A 37 12.58 1.85 -10.30
N TRP A 38 12.08 2.58 -11.30
CA TRP A 38 10.72 2.41 -11.83
C TRP A 38 10.44 0.99 -12.34
N MET A 39 11.46 0.24 -12.77
CA MET A 39 11.32 -1.14 -13.23
C MET A 39 11.05 -2.13 -12.09
N SER A 40 11.29 -1.75 -10.83
CA SER A 40 10.99 -2.57 -9.65
C SER A 40 9.48 -2.88 -9.53
N VAL A 41 8.63 -2.09 -10.20
CA VAL A 41 7.19 -2.35 -10.28
C VAL A 41 6.88 -3.67 -11.01
N LEU A 42 7.71 -4.08 -11.99
CA LEU A 42 7.47 -5.28 -12.80
C LEU A 42 7.47 -6.58 -11.98
N PRO A 43 8.51 -6.89 -11.17
CA PRO A 43 8.47 -8.06 -10.28
C PRO A 43 7.34 -7.95 -9.24
N GLY A 44 7.05 -6.74 -8.75
CA GLY A 44 5.90 -6.50 -7.88
C GLY A 44 4.56 -6.91 -8.51
N LEU A 45 4.33 -6.56 -9.78
CA LEU A 45 3.15 -6.99 -10.54
C LEU A 45 3.12 -8.50 -10.76
N ALA A 46 4.27 -9.11 -11.06
CA ALA A 46 4.38 -10.54 -11.30
C ALA A 46 4.01 -11.39 -10.06
N VAL A 47 4.22 -10.86 -8.85
CA VAL A 47 3.81 -11.51 -7.59
C VAL A 47 2.41 -11.07 -7.15
N GLY A 48 2.09 -9.78 -7.27
CA GLY A 48 0.85 -9.20 -6.79
C GLY A 48 -0.39 -9.68 -7.54
N ILE A 49 -0.31 -9.85 -8.87
CA ILE A 49 -1.46 -10.32 -9.67
C ILE A 49 -1.83 -11.76 -9.30
N PRO A 50 -0.92 -12.76 -9.31
CA PRO A 50 -1.24 -14.12 -8.88
C PRO A 50 -1.77 -14.18 -7.45
N TYR A 51 -1.20 -13.39 -6.52
CA TYR A 51 -1.67 -13.33 -5.14
C TYR A 51 -3.11 -12.81 -5.06
N GLY A 52 -3.43 -11.72 -5.77
CA GLY A 52 -4.79 -11.18 -5.83
C GLY A 52 -5.79 -12.18 -6.40
N LEU A 53 -5.43 -12.87 -7.50
CA LEU A 53 -6.26 -13.92 -8.09
C LEU A 53 -6.49 -15.10 -7.14
N MET A 54 -5.45 -15.52 -6.41
CA MET A 54 -5.57 -16.56 -5.38
C MET A 54 -6.56 -16.15 -4.29
N VAL A 55 -6.48 -14.91 -3.79
CA VAL A 55 -7.40 -14.39 -2.76
C VAL A 55 -8.83 -14.34 -3.27
N VAL A 56 -9.06 -13.83 -4.48
CA VAL A 56 -10.40 -13.75 -5.08
C VAL A 56 -10.99 -15.15 -5.27
N SER A 57 -10.23 -16.09 -5.85
CA SER A 57 -10.67 -17.48 -6.04
C SER A 57 -11.03 -18.15 -4.72
N LEU A 58 -10.28 -17.85 -3.65
CA LEU A 58 -10.54 -18.41 -2.34
C LEU A 58 -11.84 -17.85 -1.72
N LEU A 59 -12.10 -16.55 -1.87
CA LEU A 59 -13.33 -15.92 -1.40
C LEU A 59 -14.57 -16.38 -2.16
N GLU A 60 -14.44 -16.76 -3.43
CA GLU A 60 -15.51 -17.37 -4.23
C GLU A 60 -15.85 -18.78 -3.74
N GLN A 61 -14.85 -19.58 -3.37
CA GLN A 61 -15.04 -20.94 -2.83
C GLN A 61 -15.65 -20.94 -1.42
N TYR A 62 -15.40 -19.90 -0.63
CA TYR A 62 -15.88 -19.77 0.75
C TYR A 62 -16.80 -18.55 0.92
N PRO A 63 -17.99 -18.55 0.32
CA PRO A 63 -18.89 -17.41 0.36
C PRO A 63 -19.30 -17.09 1.81
N ARG A 64 -19.35 -15.79 2.13
CA ARG A 64 -19.68 -15.23 3.45
C ARG A 64 -18.66 -15.49 4.56
N LYS A 65 -17.51 -16.10 4.25
CA LYS A 65 -16.38 -16.17 5.20
C LYS A 65 -15.37 -15.06 4.92
N ASN A 66 -14.77 -14.53 5.98
CA ASN A 66 -13.60 -13.65 5.84
C ASN A 66 -12.30 -14.47 5.77
N LEU A 67 -11.18 -13.84 5.40
CA LEU A 67 -9.89 -14.52 5.25
C LEU A 67 -9.44 -15.26 6.52
N LEU A 68 -9.74 -14.71 7.70
CA LEU A 68 -9.46 -15.34 8.99
C LEU A 68 -10.25 -16.65 9.15
N GLN A 69 -11.56 -16.62 8.90
CA GLN A 69 -12.42 -17.80 8.95
C GLN A 69 -12.07 -18.83 7.89
N VAL A 70 -11.62 -18.39 6.70
CA VAL A 70 -11.12 -19.29 5.68
C VAL A 70 -9.84 -19.98 6.16
N SER A 71 -8.90 -19.25 6.77
CA SER A 71 -7.68 -19.85 7.34
C SER A 71 -7.98 -20.87 8.44
N GLU A 72 -8.95 -20.60 9.31
CA GLU A 72 -9.42 -21.57 10.32
C GLU A 72 -10.06 -22.80 9.69
N THR A 73 -10.75 -22.64 8.56
CA THR A 73 -11.39 -23.75 7.85
C THR A 73 -10.36 -24.65 7.17
N LEU A 74 -9.32 -24.07 6.56
CA LEU A 74 -8.31 -24.81 5.81
C LEU A 74 -7.26 -25.48 6.70
N PHE A 75 -6.74 -24.76 7.70
CA PHE A 75 -5.61 -25.21 8.52
C PHE A 75 -6.04 -25.70 9.92
N GLY A 76 -7.33 -25.66 10.21
CA GLY A 76 -7.89 -25.98 11.52
C GLY A 76 -7.78 -24.84 12.53
N LYS A 77 -8.41 -25.01 13.68
CA LYS A 77 -8.61 -23.96 14.70
C LYS A 77 -7.30 -23.42 15.30
N TRP A 78 -6.28 -24.25 15.46
CA TRP A 78 -5.02 -23.85 16.09
C TRP A 78 -4.13 -23.07 15.13
N ILE A 79 -3.83 -23.65 13.96
CA ILE A 79 -2.98 -23.03 12.95
C ILE A 79 -3.69 -21.81 12.34
N GLY A 80 -4.99 -21.90 12.04
CA GLY A 80 -5.77 -20.78 11.52
C GLY A 80 -5.81 -19.59 12.47
N LYS A 81 -5.95 -19.81 13.78
CA LYS A 81 -5.85 -18.71 14.77
C LYS A 81 -4.46 -18.08 14.80
N MET A 82 -3.39 -18.87 14.71
CA MET A 82 -2.03 -18.34 14.64
C MET A 82 -1.85 -17.46 13.40
N ILE A 83 -2.31 -17.93 12.24
CA ILE A 83 -2.33 -17.15 10.99
C ILE A 83 -3.12 -15.85 11.20
N GLY A 84 -4.27 -15.94 11.87
CA GLY A 84 -5.11 -14.76 12.10
C GLY A 84 -4.49 -13.72 13.03
N VAL A 85 -3.84 -14.14 14.11
CA VAL A 85 -3.09 -13.25 15.00
C VAL A 85 -1.94 -12.59 14.24
N LEU A 86 -1.22 -13.36 13.42
CA LEU A 86 -0.14 -12.83 12.59
C LEU A 86 -0.67 -11.81 11.58
N TYR A 87 -1.78 -12.12 10.91
CA TYR A 87 -2.43 -11.21 9.97
C TYR A 87 -2.83 -9.88 10.63
N ILE A 88 -3.53 -9.94 11.76
CA ILE A 88 -3.94 -8.73 12.51
C ILE A 88 -2.71 -7.93 12.95
N SER A 89 -1.66 -8.60 13.43
CA SER A 89 -0.43 -7.93 13.89
C SER A 89 0.29 -7.23 12.75
N ILE A 90 0.41 -7.89 11.59
CA ILE A 90 1.03 -7.32 10.38
C ILE A 90 0.20 -6.13 9.89
N THR A 91 -1.11 -6.28 9.74
CA THR A 91 -1.97 -5.17 9.28
C THR A 91 -1.97 -4.00 10.26
N GLY A 92 -1.96 -4.27 11.57
CA GLY A 92 -1.83 -3.22 12.60
C GLY A 92 -0.49 -2.48 12.52
N TYR A 93 0.62 -3.21 12.35
CA TYR A 93 1.94 -2.63 12.15
C TYR A 93 1.99 -1.74 10.91
N PHE A 94 1.51 -2.23 9.76
CA PHE A 94 1.44 -1.44 8.53
C PHE A 94 0.53 -0.22 8.67
N GLY A 95 -0.60 -0.34 9.36
CA GLY A 95 -1.49 0.79 9.65
C GLY A 95 -0.80 1.88 10.49
N GLY A 96 -0.04 1.48 11.52
CA GLY A 96 0.76 2.41 12.33
C GLY A 96 1.87 3.07 11.53
N LEU A 97 2.55 2.31 10.66
CA LEU A 97 3.60 2.83 9.78
C LEU A 97 3.06 3.88 8.82
N LEU A 98 1.89 3.64 8.21
CA LEU A 98 1.21 4.61 7.34
C LEU A 98 0.79 5.88 8.10
N LEU A 99 0.28 5.74 9.32
CA LEU A 99 -0.04 6.88 10.17
C LEU A 99 1.21 7.71 10.51
N GLY A 100 2.33 7.04 10.78
CA GLY A 100 3.65 7.64 10.96
C GLY A 100 4.07 8.47 9.76
N GLN A 101 4.06 7.86 8.57
CA GLN A 101 4.42 8.51 7.31
C GLN A 101 3.56 9.75 7.01
N VAL A 102 2.25 9.67 7.23
CA VAL A 102 1.36 10.84 7.07
C VAL A 102 1.74 11.92 8.07
N GLY A 103 1.98 11.58 9.33
CA GLY A 103 2.43 12.54 10.34
C GLY A 103 3.73 13.26 9.95
N ASP A 104 4.71 12.50 9.44
CA ASP A 104 6.00 13.04 8.99
C ASP A 104 5.83 13.99 7.80
N ILE A 105 5.03 13.61 6.79
CA ILE A 105 4.77 14.46 5.61
C ILE A 105 4.12 15.78 6.04
N TYR A 106 3.12 15.71 6.92
CA TYR A 106 2.41 16.90 7.39
C TYR A 106 3.31 17.80 8.23
N GLN A 107 4.10 17.23 9.14
CA GLN A 107 5.02 18.02 9.96
C GLN A 107 6.14 18.63 9.10
N THR A 108 6.73 17.90 8.18
CA THR A 108 7.88 18.40 7.40
C THR A 108 7.46 19.42 6.33
N THR A 109 6.29 19.24 5.71
CA THR A 109 5.94 19.96 4.47
C THR A 109 4.82 20.97 4.65
N ILE A 110 3.83 20.70 5.51
CA ILE A 110 2.58 21.48 5.57
C ILE A 110 2.51 22.35 6.83
N MET A 111 2.80 21.76 7.99
CA MET A 111 2.59 22.36 9.31
C MET A 111 3.77 22.04 10.26
N PRO A 112 4.96 22.65 10.01
CA PRO A 112 6.17 22.37 10.77
C PRO A 112 6.16 22.81 12.23
N LEU A 113 5.28 23.76 12.57
CA LEU A 113 5.13 24.24 13.94
C LEU A 113 4.21 23.33 14.78
N THR A 114 3.46 22.42 14.16
CA THR A 114 2.53 21.53 14.85
C THR A 114 3.29 20.29 15.35
N PRO A 115 3.16 19.92 16.64
CA PRO A 115 3.76 18.70 17.16
C PRO A 115 3.19 17.45 16.48
N ILE A 116 4.07 16.51 16.14
CA ILE A 116 3.69 15.28 15.41
C ILE A 116 2.59 14.46 16.12
N GLY A 117 2.59 14.48 17.46
CA GLY A 117 1.56 13.81 18.27
C GLY A 117 0.14 14.27 17.98
N MET A 118 -0.06 15.51 17.52
CA MET A 118 -1.39 16.00 17.13
C MET A 118 -1.89 15.34 15.85
N PHE A 119 -1.00 15.05 14.88
CA PHE A 119 -1.35 14.31 13.68
C PHE A 119 -1.69 12.86 13.99
N TYR A 120 -0.96 12.23 14.92
CA TYR A 120 -1.26 10.86 15.35
C TYR A 120 -2.61 10.78 16.07
N LEU A 121 -2.90 11.69 17.00
CA LEU A 121 -4.19 11.76 17.67
C LEU A 121 -5.33 11.99 16.68
N GLY A 122 -5.18 12.96 15.78
CA GLY A 122 -6.18 13.26 14.75
C GLY A 122 -6.43 12.07 13.82
N GLY A 123 -5.37 11.41 13.36
CA GLY A 123 -5.47 10.23 12.50
C GLY A 123 -6.12 9.03 13.20
N ILE A 124 -5.79 8.78 14.46
CA ILE A 124 -6.44 7.72 15.25
C ILE A 124 -7.93 7.99 15.42
N LEU A 125 -8.32 9.23 15.76
CA LEU A 125 -9.73 9.62 15.88
C LEU A 125 -10.48 9.45 14.56
N LEU A 126 -9.85 9.81 13.43
CA LEU A 126 -10.42 9.58 12.10
C LEU A 126 -10.61 8.10 11.79
N VAL A 127 -9.64 7.25 12.13
CA VAL A 127 -9.75 5.79 11.95
C VAL A 127 -10.91 5.24 12.79
N PHE A 128 -11.03 5.66 14.06
CA PHE A 128 -12.16 5.26 14.91
C PHE A 128 -13.50 5.67 14.31
N TYR A 129 -13.59 6.91 13.82
CA TYR A 129 -14.80 7.40 13.16
C TYR A 129 -15.14 6.61 11.89
N LEU A 130 -14.15 6.28 11.07
CA LEU A 130 -14.35 5.48 9.85
C LEU A 130 -14.80 4.05 10.17
N VAL A 131 -14.19 3.40 11.17
CA VAL A 131 -14.61 2.07 11.63
C VAL A 131 -16.04 2.11 12.14
N TRP A 132 -16.42 3.16 12.88
CA TRP A 132 -17.78 3.33 13.39
C TRP A 132 -18.81 3.62 12.29
N SER A 133 -18.40 4.30 11.22
CA SER A 133 -19.26 4.67 10.09
C SER A 133 -19.54 3.52 9.12
N GLY A 134 -18.82 2.40 9.23
CA GLY A 134 -18.98 1.24 8.35
C GLY A 134 -18.26 1.37 7.01
N ILE A 135 -18.15 0.24 6.28
CA ILE A 135 -17.40 0.17 5.02
C ILE A 135 -18.13 0.88 3.87
N GLU A 136 -19.45 1.02 3.95
CA GLU A 136 -20.24 1.70 2.91
C GLU A 136 -19.91 3.19 2.82
N VAL A 137 -19.73 3.86 3.97
CA VAL A 137 -19.35 5.27 4.01
C VAL A 137 -17.96 5.45 3.42
N PHE A 138 -17.02 4.57 3.79
CA PHE A 138 -15.65 4.62 3.28
C PHE A 138 -15.59 4.34 1.77
N ALA A 139 -16.39 3.41 1.26
CA ALA A 139 -16.49 3.13 -0.15
C ALA A 139 -17.05 4.32 -0.96
N ARG A 140 -18.14 4.95 -0.50
CA ARG A 140 -18.68 6.17 -1.15
C ARG A 140 -17.68 7.32 -1.12
N PHE A 141 -16.95 7.47 -0.01
CA PHE A 141 -15.89 8.46 0.08
C PHE A 141 -14.76 8.19 -0.92
N SER A 142 -14.38 6.92 -1.11
CA SER A 142 -13.38 6.53 -2.10
C SER A 142 -13.82 6.79 -3.54
N GLU A 143 -15.11 6.65 -3.87
CA GLU A 143 -15.63 6.98 -5.21
C GLU A 143 -15.48 8.46 -5.56
N VAL A 144 -15.54 9.35 -4.55
CA VAL A 144 -15.34 10.80 -4.73
C VAL A 144 -13.85 11.14 -4.75
N LEU A 145 -13.05 10.52 -3.89
CA LEU A 145 -11.62 10.79 -3.81
C LEU A 145 -10.82 10.22 -4.98
N PHE A 146 -11.20 9.03 -5.47
CA PHE A 146 -10.41 8.33 -6.49
C PHE A 146 -10.22 9.16 -7.77
N PRO A 147 -11.25 9.79 -8.36
CA PRO A 147 -11.07 10.68 -9.50
C PRO A 147 -10.13 11.85 -9.21
N LEU A 148 -10.20 12.44 -8.01
CA LEU A 148 -9.30 13.53 -7.60
C LEU A 148 -7.85 13.07 -7.54
N ILE A 149 -7.59 11.89 -6.96
CA ILE A 149 -6.25 11.29 -6.92
C ILE A 149 -5.74 11.10 -8.35
N VAL A 150 -6.53 10.50 -9.23
CA VAL A 150 -6.15 10.27 -10.63
C VAL A 150 -5.84 11.58 -11.36
N ILE A 151 -6.66 12.61 -11.18
CA ILE A 151 -6.41 13.94 -11.79
C ILE A 151 -5.08 14.51 -11.29
N VAL A 152 -4.84 14.49 -9.98
CA VAL A 152 -3.58 14.98 -9.38
C VAL A 152 -2.37 14.22 -9.93
N LEU A 153 -2.48 12.90 -10.07
CA LEU A 153 -1.42 12.08 -10.66
C LEU A 153 -1.15 12.40 -12.12
N ILE A 154 -2.20 12.58 -12.94
CA ILE A 154 -2.05 12.96 -14.35
C ILE A 154 -1.41 14.34 -14.47
N LEU A 155 -1.83 15.30 -13.65
CA LEU A 155 -1.24 16.64 -13.62
C LEU A 155 0.23 16.57 -13.19
N ASN A 156 0.55 15.78 -12.16
CA ASN A 156 1.92 15.60 -11.69
C ASN A 156 2.81 15.00 -12.79
N LEU A 157 2.34 13.97 -13.50
CA LEU A 157 3.05 13.39 -14.63
C LEU A 157 3.23 14.40 -15.77
N GLY A 158 2.18 15.12 -16.14
CA GLY A 158 2.23 16.12 -17.22
C GLY A 158 3.23 17.25 -16.94
N LEU A 159 3.29 17.73 -15.69
CA LEU A 159 4.26 18.75 -15.26
C LEU A 159 5.68 18.18 -15.16
N SER A 160 5.83 16.92 -14.74
CA SER A 160 7.13 16.28 -14.58
C SER A 160 7.82 15.99 -15.91
N ILE A 161 7.05 15.61 -16.95
CA ILE A 161 7.58 15.35 -18.30
C ILE A 161 8.32 16.56 -18.88
N GLN A 162 7.86 17.78 -18.58
CA GLN A 162 8.54 19.01 -19.04
C GLN A 162 9.94 19.19 -18.45
N ARG A 163 10.23 18.53 -17.33
CA ARG A 163 11.51 18.60 -16.62
C ARG A 163 12.38 17.35 -16.84
N MET A 164 11.90 16.37 -17.60
CA MET A 164 12.65 15.16 -17.87
C MET A 164 13.71 15.42 -18.95
N GLU A 165 14.98 15.32 -18.56
CA GLU A 165 16.08 15.25 -19.52
C GLU A 165 16.14 13.81 -20.09
N GLN A 166 16.05 13.67 -21.41
CA GLN A 166 15.98 12.35 -22.07
C GLN A 166 17.20 11.44 -21.78
N GLY A 167 18.34 12.04 -21.41
CA GLY A 167 19.54 11.32 -20.99
C GLY A 167 19.44 10.67 -19.60
N GLU A 168 18.46 11.04 -18.78
CA GLU A 168 18.27 10.48 -17.43
C GLU A 168 17.64 9.08 -17.45
N LEU A 169 17.04 8.66 -18.57
CA LEU A 169 16.45 7.32 -18.74
C LEU A 169 17.42 6.30 -19.37
N MET A 170 18.61 6.74 -19.76
CA MET A 170 19.64 5.88 -20.35
C MET A 170 20.95 5.94 -19.54
N PRO A 171 21.75 4.86 -19.52
CA PRO A 171 21.45 3.51 -20.03
C PRO A 171 20.52 2.75 -19.07
N ILE A 172 19.61 1.95 -19.65
CA ILE A 172 18.70 1.08 -18.90
C ILE A 172 19.52 -0.04 -18.25
N LEU A 173 19.21 -0.35 -16.98
CA LEU A 173 19.78 -1.44 -16.20
C LEU A 173 21.27 -1.28 -15.86
N SER A 174 21.68 -0.04 -15.59
CA SER A 174 23.07 0.33 -15.30
C SER A 174 23.67 -0.41 -14.09
N GLU A 175 22.84 -0.69 -13.07
CA GLU A 175 23.23 -1.41 -11.85
C GLU A 175 22.81 -2.89 -11.84
N GLY A 176 22.27 -3.40 -12.96
CA GLY A 176 21.78 -4.77 -13.10
C GLY A 176 20.42 -5.03 -12.46
N ILE A 177 19.97 -6.30 -12.46
CA ILE A 177 18.62 -6.69 -12.02
C ILE A 177 18.55 -6.88 -10.49
N LYS A 178 19.69 -7.13 -9.82
CA LYS A 178 19.71 -7.46 -8.39
C LYS A 178 19.04 -6.39 -7.51
N PRO A 179 19.33 -5.08 -7.68
CA PRO A 179 18.68 -4.04 -6.88
C PRO A 179 17.17 -3.95 -7.13
N LEU A 180 16.71 -4.27 -8.33
CA LEU A 180 15.29 -4.21 -8.69
C LEU A 180 14.45 -5.32 -8.05
N ILE A 181 15.05 -6.49 -7.77
CA ILE A 181 14.35 -7.63 -7.16
C ILE A 181 14.50 -7.63 -5.65
N TRP A 182 15.72 -7.38 -5.15
CA TRP A 182 16.05 -7.52 -3.73
C TRP A 182 16.06 -6.20 -2.97
N GLY A 183 15.99 -5.08 -3.69
CA GLY A 183 16.12 -3.77 -3.10
C GLY A 183 15.09 -3.42 -2.05
N GLU A 184 13.86 -3.87 -2.25
CA GLU A 184 12.74 -3.64 -1.32
C GLU A 184 12.98 -4.27 0.06
N SER A 185 13.82 -5.32 0.15
CA SER A 185 14.13 -5.96 1.44
C SER A 185 14.77 -5.01 2.44
N LYS A 186 15.46 -3.96 1.97
CA LYS A 186 16.10 -2.92 2.80
C LYS A 186 15.11 -2.13 3.66
N TYR A 187 13.88 -1.95 3.18
CA TYR A 187 12.85 -1.16 3.89
C TYR A 187 12.00 -1.99 4.86
N TYR A 188 12.16 -3.32 4.83
CA TYR A 188 11.53 -4.22 5.77
C TYR A 188 12.60 -4.85 6.65
N PRO A 189 12.90 -4.30 7.85
CA PRO A 189 14.00 -4.75 8.70
C PRO A 189 13.97 -6.26 9.01
N LEU A 190 12.77 -6.84 9.03
CA LEU A 190 12.56 -8.28 9.20
C LEU A 190 13.03 -9.12 8.00
N LEU A 191 12.92 -8.60 6.78
CA LEU A 191 13.38 -9.27 5.55
C LEU A 191 14.86 -8.98 5.26
N TRP A 192 15.33 -7.76 5.55
CA TRP A 192 16.74 -7.39 5.38
C TRP A 192 17.70 -8.36 6.06
N ASN A 193 17.43 -8.70 7.33
CA ASN A 193 18.28 -9.61 8.11
C ASN A 193 18.28 -11.06 7.61
N ILE A 194 17.31 -11.46 6.77
CA ILE A 194 17.18 -12.82 6.24
C ILE A 194 17.90 -12.94 4.88
N PHE A 195 17.90 -11.87 4.08
CA PHE A 195 18.43 -11.87 2.71
C PHE A 195 19.79 -11.17 2.56
N SER A 196 20.35 -10.61 3.63
CA SER A 196 21.74 -10.12 3.66
C SER A 196 22.73 -11.28 3.85
N PHE A 197 23.02 -12.00 2.77
CA PHE A 197 24.17 -12.93 2.66
C PHE A 197 25.16 -12.42 1.61
#